data_AF-A0A382WHL6-F1
#
_entry.id   AF-A0A382WHL6-F1
#
_cell.length_a   1.000
_cell.length_b   1.000
_cell.length_c   1.000
_cell.angle_alpha   90.00
_cell.angle_beta   90.00
_cell.angle_gamma   90.00
#
_symmetry.space_group_name_H-M   'P 1'
#
loop_
_entity.id
_entity.type
_entity.pdbx_description
1 polymer ?
#
loop_
_entity_poly.entity_id
_entity_poly.type
_entity_poly.pdbx_seq_one_letter_code
_entity_poly.pdbx_strand_id
1 'polypeptide(L)'
;VNSRAEIGRERRRQIQVRKAFEAGLAKSVDDAIGLAEFYLACGDYIVWSMARLHDQDQRIHDLLKERLDPHLIEVHEQLAGLNERQGKSRAFTEEFQWAVTALRRKGASGRAEFEKAAQAFADLFNSLMAPRKNPFQEHTDVLFTESDWIDIAGVTADSLDEERGLYKQVEATTLVGIDPANYTAEHVAG
;
A
#
# COMPACT_ATOMS: atom_id res chain seq x y z
N VAL A 1 -22.48 1.23 -1.80
CA VAL A 1 -21.11 0.71 -1.59
C VAL A 1 -20.82 0.82 -0.10
N ASN A 2 -20.26 -0.20 0.55
CA ASN A 2 -19.88 -0.10 1.96
C ASN A 2 -18.43 0.39 2.05
N SER A 3 -18.23 1.69 2.26
CA SER A 3 -16.94 2.38 2.12
C SER A 3 -15.84 1.79 3.01
N ARG A 4 -16.18 1.44 4.26
CA ARG A 4 -15.24 0.79 5.18
C ARG A 4 -14.85 -0.62 4.72
N ALA A 5 -15.80 -1.38 4.18
CA ALA A 5 -15.51 -2.70 3.62
C ALA A 5 -14.61 -2.63 2.38
N GLU A 6 -14.78 -1.58 1.56
CA GLU A 6 -13.91 -1.33 0.39
C GLU A 6 -12.48 -0.98 0.80
N ILE A 7 -12.29 -0.04 1.74
CA ILE A 7 -10.97 0.28 2.31
C ILE A 7 -10.33 -1.00 2.88
N GLY A 8 -11.11 -1.80 3.62
CA GLY A 8 -10.66 -3.08 4.15
C GLY A 8 -10.24 -4.07 3.05
N ARG A 9 -10.95 -4.13 1.92
CA ARG A 9 -10.58 -4.98 0.78
C ARG A 9 -9.28 -4.50 0.13
N GLU A 10 -9.15 -3.20 -0.14
CA GLU A 10 -7.94 -2.60 -0.73
C GLU A 10 -6.71 -2.91 0.13
N ARG A 11 -6.81 -2.69 1.46
CA ARG A 11 -5.75 -3.03 2.42
C ARG A 11 -5.38 -4.50 2.40
N ARG A 12 -6.37 -5.41 2.36
CA ARG A 12 -6.11 -6.85 2.27
C ARG A 12 -5.36 -7.23 0.99
N ARG A 13 -5.79 -6.72 -0.16
CA ARG A 13 -5.15 -7.04 -1.44
C ARG A 13 -3.77 -6.41 -1.58
N GLN A 14 -3.57 -5.20 -1.06
CA GLN A 14 -2.24 -4.61 -0.93
C GLN A 14 -1.28 -5.50 -0.13
N ILE A 15 -1.73 -6.06 1.00
CA ILE A 15 -0.92 -7.01 1.79
C ILE A 15 -0.62 -8.28 1.00
N GLN A 16 -1.62 -8.85 0.33
CA GLN A 16 -1.47 -10.04 -0.51
C GLN A 16 -0.41 -9.85 -1.60
N VAL A 17 -0.55 -8.80 -2.40
CA VAL A 17 0.38 -8.51 -3.51
C VAL A 17 1.76 -8.17 -2.98
N ARG A 18 1.88 -7.43 -1.87
CA ARG A 18 3.19 -7.12 -1.27
C ARG A 18 3.90 -8.39 -0.80
N LYS A 19 3.22 -9.26 -0.07
CA LYS A 19 3.82 -10.52 0.42
C LYS A 19 4.20 -11.45 -0.74
N ALA A 20 3.39 -11.52 -1.80
CA ALA A 20 3.74 -12.24 -3.02
C ALA A 20 4.98 -11.64 -3.69
N PHE A 21 5.06 -10.31 -3.77
CA PHE A 21 6.22 -9.60 -4.32
C PHE A 21 7.49 -9.89 -3.52
N GLU A 22 7.44 -9.80 -2.18
CA GLU A 22 8.54 -10.15 -1.27
C GLU A 22 9.00 -11.60 -1.46
N ALA A 23 8.06 -12.55 -1.58
CA ALA A 23 8.38 -13.94 -1.87
C ALA A 23 9.02 -14.13 -3.25
N GLY A 24 8.63 -13.32 -4.23
CA GLY A 24 9.25 -13.28 -5.56
C GLY A 24 10.69 -12.81 -5.51
N LEU A 25 10.97 -11.75 -4.75
CA LEU A 25 12.34 -11.24 -4.54
C LEU A 25 13.26 -12.26 -3.86
N ALA A 26 12.69 -13.15 -3.04
CA ALA A 26 13.43 -14.20 -2.35
C ALA A 26 13.74 -15.44 -3.22
N LYS A 27 13.18 -15.54 -4.43
CA LYS A 27 13.45 -16.66 -5.34
C LYS A 27 14.81 -16.53 -6.02
N SER A 28 15.43 -17.67 -6.33
CA SER A 28 16.73 -17.70 -7.02
C SER A 28 16.60 -17.27 -8.49
N VAL A 29 17.68 -16.69 -9.03
CA VAL A 29 17.77 -16.19 -10.41
C VAL A 29 17.54 -17.27 -11.47
N ASP A 30 17.80 -18.53 -11.14
CA ASP A 30 17.70 -19.67 -12.05
C ASP A 30 16.26 -20.20 -12.19
N ASP A 31 15.33 -19.76 -11.32
CA ASP A 31 14.00 -20.39 -11.17
C ASP A 31 12.87 -19.76 -12.01
N ALA A 32 13.06 -18.64 -12.72
CA ALA A 32 11.88 -17.98 -13.31
C ALA A 32 12.13 -17.16 -14.58
N ILE A 33 11.83 -17.79 -15.72
CA ILE A 33 11.25 -17.11 -16.89
C ILE A 33 10.00 -16.36 -16.39
N GLY A 34 9.89 -15.07 -16.70
CA GLY A 34 8.72 -14.26 -16.32
C GLY A 34 8.89 -13.38 -15.07
N LEU A 35 10.06 -13.34 -14.43
CA LEU A 35 10.30 -12.52 -13.23
C LEU A 35 10.09 -11.03 -13.49
N ALA A 36 10.55 -10.51 -14.63
CA ALA A 36 10.43 -9.10 -14.94
C ALA A 36 8.96 -8.69 -15.10
N GLU A 37 8.16 -9.54 -15.75
CA GLU A 37 6.72 -9.35 -15.92
C GLU A 37 5.98 -9.40 -14.59
N PHE A 38 6.31 -10.36 -13.72
CA PHE A 38 5.77 -10.45 -12.37
C PHE A 38 6.12 -9.21 -11.53
N TYR A 39 7.38 -8.79 -11.54
CA TYR A 39 7.83 -7.60 -10.83
C TYR A 39 7.15 -6.33 -11.30
N LEU A 40 6.94 -6.18 -12.61
CA LEU A 40 6.21 -5.03 -13.16
C LEU A 40 4.75 -5.04 -12.73
N ALA A 41 4.07 -6.19 -12.82
CA ALA A 41 2.68 -6.31 -12.40
C ALA A 41 2.49 -6.02 -10.90
N CYS A 42 3.34 -6.59 -10.05
CA CYS A 42 3.35 -6.28 -8.62
C CYS A 42 3.69 -4.81 -8.36
N GLY A 43 4.69 -4.27 -9.07
CA GLY A 43 5.11 -2.89 -8.95
C GLY A 43 4.01 -1.89 -9.26
N ASP A 44 3.30 -2.09 -10.38
CA ASP A 44 2.18 -1.25 -10.79
C ASP A 44 1.03 -1.30 -9.77
N TYR A 45 0.67 -2.50 -9.29
CA TYR A 45 -0.35 -2.65 -8.25
C TYR A 45 0.07 -1.97 -6.94
N ILE A 46 1.32 -2.15 -6.50
CA ILE A 46 1.84 -1.58 -5.26
C ILE A 46 1.82 -0.05 -5.35
N VAL A 47 2.33 0.55 -6.43
CA VAL A 47 2.33 2.02 -6.54
C VAL A 47 0.90 2.57 -6.57
N TRP A 48 0.00 1.96 -7.34
CA TRP A 48 -1.40 2.39 -7.39
C TRP A 48 -2.08 2.29 -6.02
N SER A 49 -1.92 1.16 -5.34
CA SER A 49 -2.56 0.93 -4.02
C SER A 49 -1.96 1.84 -2.93
N MET A 50 -0.66 2.13 -3.00
CA MET A 50 0.00 3.07 -2.09
C MET A 50 -0.49 4.50 -2.30
N ALA A 51 -0.66 4.94 -3.55
CA ALA A 51 -1.21 6.26 -3.83
C ALA A 51 -2.61 6.43 -3.24
N ARG A 52 -3.47 5.41 -3.36
CA ARG A 52 -4.79 5.41 -2.71
C ARG A 52 -4.72 5.40 -1.19
N LEU A 53 -3.85 4.57 -0.61
CA LEU A 53 -3.63 4.55 0.83
C LEU A 53 -3.22 5.92 1.33
N HIS A 54 -2.28 6.60 0.65
CA HIS A 54 -1.81 7.93 1.02
C HIS A 54 -2.89 9.00 0.90
N ASP A 55 -3.74 8.94 -0.12
CA ASP A 55 -4.87 9.87 -0.27
C ASP A 55 -5.92 9.66 0.85
N GLN A 56 -6.28 8.40 1.15
CA GLN A 56 -7.16 8.05 2.26
C GLN A 56 -6.61 8.55 3.60
N ASP A 57 -5.33 8.30 3.85
CA ASP A 57 -4.62 8.68 5.06
C ASP A 57 -4.53 10.23 5.21
N GLN A 58 -4.34 10.95 4.10
CA GLN A 58 -4.32 12.41 4.09
C GLN A 58 -5.70 12.99 4.39
N ARG A 59 -6.77 12.44 3.81
CA ARG A 59 -8.15 12.86 4.10
C ARG A 59 -8.51 12.66 5.57
N ILE A 60 -8.12 11.50 6.14
CA ILE A 60 -8.27 11.23 7.58
C ILE A 60 -7.52 12.27 8.40
N HIS A 61 -6.25 12.54 8.06
CA HIS A 61 -5.44 13.53 8.75
C HIS A 61 -6.09 14.92 8.73
N ASP A 62 -6.55 15.37 7.56
CA ASP A 62 -7.10 16.72 7.40
C ASP A 62 -8.43 16.89 8.15
N LEU A 63 -9.29 15.88 8.14
CA LEU A 63 -10.53 15.85 8.91
C LEU A 63 -10.27 15.84 10.43
N LEU A 64 -9.28 15.07 10.90
CA LEU A 64 -8.89 15.08 12.31
C LEU A 64 -8.34 16.45 12.70
N LYS A 65 -7.48 17.04 11.89
CA LYS A 65 -6.91 18.37 12.14
C LYS A 65 -7.99 19.45 12.25
N GLU A 66 -9.04 19.36 11.44
CA GLU A 66 -10.18 20.30 11.46
C GLU A 66 -11.07 20.11 12.71
N ARG A 67 -11.32 18.87 13.12
CA ARG A 67 -12.39 18.54 14.07
C ARG A 67 -11.93 18.23 15.49
N LEU A 68 -10.64 17.95 15.70
CA LEU A 68 -10.09 17.71 17.03
C LEU A 68 -10.15 18.97 17.89
N ASP A 69 -10.45 18.81 19.18
CA ASP A 69 -10.35 19.91 20.14
C ASP A 69 -8.91 20.46 20.14
N PRO A 70 -8.71 21.77 19.91
CA PRO A 70 -7.38 22.38 19.86
C PRO A 70 -6.60 22.27 21.16
N HIS A 71 -7.25 21.99 22.30
CA HIS A 71 -6.58 21.84 23.59
C HIS A 71 -6.00 20.43 23.82
N LEU A 72 -6.25 19.47 22.93
CA LEU A 72 -5.69 18.11 23.00
C LEU A 72 -4.26 18.07 22.45
N ILE A 73 -3.33 18.77 23.14
CA ILE A 73 -1.95 19.00 22.65
C ILE A 73 -1.25 17.70 22.24
N GLU A 74 -1.31 16.66 23.07
CA GLU A 74 -0.67 15.37 22.78
C GLU A 74 -1.23 14.71 21.50
N VAL A 75 -2.53 14.83 21.25
CA VAL A 75 -3.18 14.27 20.05
C VAL A 75 -2.71 15.03 18.80
N HIS A 76 -2.57 16.35 18.88
CA HIS A 76 -2.03 17.16 17.79
C HIS A 76 -0.55 16.85 17.49
N GLU A 77 0.27 16.61 18.52
CA GLU A 77 1.66 16.16 18.35
C GLU A 77 1.72 14.79 17.67
N GLN A 78 0.88 13.85 18.08
CA GLN A 78 0.76 12.54 17.44
C GLN A 78 0.32 12.67 15.97
N LEU A 79 -0.59 13.59 15.67
CA LEU A 79 -1.09 13.84 14.32
C LEU A 79 -0.01 14.43 13.41
N ALA A 80 0.78 15.38 13.93
CA ALA A 80 1.95 15.91 13.23
C ALA A 80 2.99 14.81 12.93
N GLY A 81 3.27 13.96 13.92
CA GLY A 81 4.17 12.81 13.75
C GLY A 81 3.65 11.79 12.74
N LEU A 82 2.33 11.59 12.63
CA LEU A 82 1.72 10.76 11.59
C LEU A 82 1.96 11.37 10.19
N ASN A 83 1.72 12.67 10.03
CA ASN A 83 1.93 13.36 8.76
C ASN A 83 3.39 13.28 8.28
N GLU A 84 4.36 13.41 9.19
CA GLU A 84 5.77 13.21 8.85
C GLU A 84 6.07 11.79 8.34
N ARG A 85 5.50 10.76 8.99
CA ARG A 85 5.67 9.36 8.55
C ARG A 85 5.01 9.12 7.19
N GLN A 86 3.83 9.69 6.96
CA GLN A 86 3.15 9.64 5.66
C GLN A 86 3.97 10.34 4.57
N GLY A 87 4.56 11.50 4.88
CA GLY A 87 5.48 12.20 3.98
C GLY A 87 6.67 11.35 3.57
N LYS A 88 7.31 10.66 4.52
CA LYS A 88 8.37 9.70 4.21
C LYS A 88 7.86 8.56 3.32
N SER A 89 6.73 7.95 3.68
CA SER A 89 6.15 6.85 2.89
C SER A 89 5.84 7.23 1.44
N ARG A 90 5.37 8.46 1.19
CA ARG A 90 5.17 9.02 -0.16
C ARG A 90 6.47 9.08 -0.95
N ALA A 91 7.52 9.70 -0.38
CA ALA A 91 8.83 9.80 -1.04
C ALA A 91 9.40 8.42 -1.41
N PHE A 92 9.29 7.43 -0.53
CA PHE A 92 9.76 6.08 -0.84
C PHE A 92 8.93 5.35 -1.90
N THR A 93 7.63 5.63 -1.96
CA THR A 93 6.76 5.10 -3.03
C THR A 93 7.12 5.72 -4.38
N GLU A 94 7.50 7.00 -4.42
CA GLU A 94 8.01 7.66 -5.62
C GLU A 94 9.33 7.03 -6.09
N GLU A 95 10.28 6.77 -5.18
CA GLU A 95 11.53 6.08 -5.52
C GLU A 95 11.27 4.67 -6.08
N PHE A 96 10.33 3.92 -5.49
CA PHE A 96 9.94 2.61 -5.99
C PHE A 96 9.29 2.70 -7.39
N GLN A 97 8.42 3.69 -7.62
CA GLN A 97 7.84 3.94 -8.95
C GLN A 97 8.91 4.24 -10.01
N TRP A 98 9.99 4.92 -9.63
CA TRP A 98 11.11 5.16 -10.53
C TRP A 98 11.84 3.86 -10.86
N ALA A 99 12.03 2.97 -9.88
CA ALA A 99 12.61 1.65 -10.11
C ALA A 99 11.74 0.80 -11.07
N VAL A 100 10.42 0.77 -10.86
CA VAL A 100 9.45 0.11 -11.77
C VAL A 100 9.58 0.66 -13.20
N THR A 101 9.62 1.98 -13.35
CA THR A 101 9.79 2.64 -14.66
C THR A 101 11.13 2.30 -15.31
N ALA A 102 12.20 2.25 -14.52
CA ALA A 102 13.53 1.88 -15.00
C ALA A 102 13.58 0.41 -15.47
N LEU A 103 12.96 -0.52 -14.73
CA LEU A 103 12.82 -1.92 -15.13
C LEU A 103 12.04 -2.03 -16.44
N ARG A 104 10.91 -1.33 -16.56
CA ARG A 104 10.09 -1.33 -17.79
C ARG A 104 10.89 -0.89 -19.01
N ARG A 105 11.74 0.12 -18.86
CA ARG A 105 12.58 0.65 -19.95
C ARG A 105 13.77 -0.26 -20.29
N LYS A 106 14.45 -0.80 -19.28
CA LYS A 106 15.68 -1.60 -19.44
C LYS A 106 15.40 -3.08 -19.68
N GLY A 107 14.19 -3.56 -19.41
CA GLY A 107 13.85 -4.99 -19.40
C GLY A 107 14.77 -5.78 -18.48
N ALA A 108 15.10 -7.02 -18.88
CA ALA A 108 15.94 -7.93 -18.10
C ALA A 108 17.31 -7.34 -17.69
N SER A 109 17.87 -6.41 -18.48
CA SER A 109 19.17 -5.78 -18.20
C SER A 109 19.15 -4.85 -16.97
N GLY A 110 17.96 -4.37 -16.57
CA GLY A 110 17.79 -3.53 -15.37
C GLY A 110 17.29 -4.28 -14.14
N ARG A 111 17.21 -5.62 -14.20
CA ARG A 111 16.62 -6.44 -13.14
C ARG A 111 17.39 -6.32 -11.83
N ALA A 112 18.72 -6.41 -11.86
CA ALA A 112 19.51 -6.38 -10.64
C ALA A 112 19.39 -5.04 -9.89
N GLU A 113 19.38 -3.92 -10.61
CA GLU A 113 19.16 -2.61 -9.98
C GLU A 113 17.73 -2.47 -9.45
N PHE A 114 16.74 -3.01 -10.17
CA PHE A 114 15.37 -3.06 -9.69
C PHE A 114 15.23 -3.87 -8.40
N GLU A 115 15.74 -5.10 -8.36
CA GLU A 115 15.65 -5.99 -7.19
C GLU A 115 16.28 -5.35 -5.96
N LYS A 116 17.42 -4.66 -6.12
CA LYS A 116 18.04 -3.90 -5.04
C LYS A 116 17.13 -2.79 -4.50
N ALA A 117 16.52 -2.00 -5.38
CA ALA A 117 15.60 -0.94 -4.99
C ALA A 117 14.31 -1.48 -4.37
N ALA A 118 13.79 -2.58 -4.93
CA ALA A 118 12.62 -3.28 -4.44
C ALA A 118 12.83 -3.86 -3.04
N GLN A 119 13.99 -4.46 -2.77
CA GLN A 119 14.33 -4.95 -1.44
C GLN A 119 14.41 -3.81 -0.41
N ALA A 120 15.04 -2.69 -0.78
CA ALA A 120 15.11 -1.52 0.09
C ALA A 120 13.70 -0.95 0.40
N PHE A 121 12.81 -0.92 -0.60
CA PHE A 121 11.41 -0.55 -0.40
C PHE A 121 10.69 -1.51 0.57
N ALA A 122 10.84 -2.83 0.37
CA ALA A 122 10.18 -3.83 1.21
C ALA A 122 10.65 -3.77 2.67
N ASP A 123 11.97 -3.69 2.90
CA ASP A 123 12.55 -3.60 4.24
C ASP A 123 12.02 -2.37 4.99
N LEU A 124 12.01 -1.24 4.31
CA LEU A 124 11.51 0.00 4.89
C LEU A 124 10.01 -0.07 5.16
N PHE A 125 9.22 -0.56 4.20
CA PHE A 125 7.77 -0.68 4.38
C PHE A 125 7.45 -1.54 5.61
N ASN A 126 8.16 -2.65 5.79
CA ASN A 126 8.01 -3.53 6.95
C ASN A 126 8.42 -2.83 8.27
N SER A 127 9.43 -1.95 8.24
CA SER A 127 9.79 -1.13 9.40
C SER A 127 8.72 -0.09 9.77
N LEU A 128 8.01 0.46 8.78
CA LEU A 128 6.95 1.46 8.99
C LEU A 128 5.66 0.81 9.51
N MET A 129 5.36 -0.41 9.06
CA MET A 129 4.16 -1.18 9.38
C MET A 129 4.23 -2.04 10.65
N ALA A 130 5.22 -1.81 11.52
CA ALA A 130 5.26 -2.43 12.85
C ALA A 130 3.89 -2.26 13.54
N PRO A 131 3.32 -3.34 14.15
CA PRO A 131 2.02 -3.27 14.78
C PRO A 131 1.96 -2.15 15.81
N ARG A 132 1.06 -1.18 15.59
CA ARG A 132 0.78 -0.09 16.50
C ARG A 132 -0.72 0.08 16.58
N LYS A 133 -1.25 0.20 17.80
CA LYS A 133 -2.63 0.63 18.01
C LYS A 133 -2.82 1.97 17.30
N ASN A 134 -3.87 2.09 16.49
CA ASN A 134 -4.20 3.36 15.84
C ASN A 134 -4.56 4.39 16.93
N PRO A 135 -3.72 5.41 17.18
CA PRO A 135 -3.97 6.36 18.27
C PRO A 135 -5.20 7.23 18.02
N PHE A 136 -5.71 7.28 16.79
CA PHE A 136 -6.86 8.09 16.41
C PHE A 136 -8.17 7.31 16.33
N GLN A 137 -8.20 6.00 16.64
CA GLN A 137 -9.38 5.16 16.44
C GLN A 137 -10.62 5.73 17.17
N GLU A 138 -10.50 6.02 18.46
CA GLU A 138 -11.59 6.59 19.26
C GLU A 138 -12.06 7.94 18.72
N HIS A 139 -11.13 8.77 18.21
CA HIS A 139 -11.46 10.04 17.59
C HIS A 139 -12.20 9.86 16.26
N THR A 140 -11.76 8.94 15.40
CA THR A 140 -12.43 8.67 14.12
C THR A 140 -13.81 8.03 14.32
N ASP A 141 -14.02 7.25 15.37
CA ASP A 141 -15.32 6.63 15.67
C ASP A 141 -16.36 7.67 16.13
N VAL A 142 -15.93 8.73 16.82
CA VAL A 142 -16.81 9.78 17.34
C VAL A 142 -16.98 10.95 16.36
N LEU A 143 -15.92 11.37 15.68
CA LEU A 143 -15.90 12.61 14.89
C LEU A 143 -16.31 12.40 13.42
N PHE A 144 -16.24 11.17 12.89
CA PHE A 144 -16.49 10.90 11.48
C PHE A 144 -17.88 10.28 11.26
N THR A 145 -18.56 10.81 10.26
CA THR A 145 -19.85 10.34 9.76
C THR A 145 -19.65 9.32 8.64
N GLU A 146 -20.72 8.63 8.24
CA GLU A 146 -20.67 7.75 7.06
C GLU A 146 -20.31 8.51 5.77
N SER A 147 -20.72 9.79 5.65
CA SER A 147 -20.34 10.63 4.51
C SER A 147 -18.83 10.82 4.44
N ASP A 148 -18.20 11.07 5.59
CA ASP A 148 -16.74 11.20 5.66
C ASP A 148 -16.07 9.90 5.21
N TRP A 149 -16.59 8.74 5.59
CA TRP A 149 -16.03 7.46 5.15
C TRP A 149 -16.23 7.17 3.66
N ILE A 150 -17.34 7.63 3.07
CA ILE A 150 -17.54 7.59 1.61
C ILE A 150 -16.48 8.46 0.92
N ASP A 151 -16.29 9.68 1.41
CA ASP A 151 -15.32 10.61 0.85
C ASP A 151 -13.89 10.10 1.04
N ILE A 152 -13.53 9.61 2.23
CA ILE A 152 -12.22 8.98 2.50
C ILE A 152 -12.00 7.80 1.57
N ALA A 153 -12.97 6.89 1.44
CA ALA A 153 -12.81 5.72 0.59
C ALA A 153 -12.59 6.10 -0.88
N GLY A 154 -13.20 7.18 -1.37
CA GLY A 154 -12.95 7.69 -2.72
C GLY A 154 -13.15 6.62 -3.80
N VAL A 155 -14.10 5.71 -3.59
CA VAL A 155 -14.36 4.58 -4.48
C VAL A 155 -15.23 5.05 -5.63
N THR A 156 -14.69 4.95 -6.84
CA THR A 156 -15.38 5.21 -8.10
C THR A 156 -15.43 3.94 -8.95
N ALA A 157 -16.27 3.92 -9.99
CA ALA A 157 -16.27 2.81 -10.94
C ALA A 157 -14.87 2.63 -11.57
N ASP A 158 -14.26 3.73 -11.99
CA ASP A 158 -12.91 3.74 -12.57
C ASP A 158 -11.86 3.20 -11.59
N SER A 159 -11.90 3.59 -10.31
CA SER A 159 -10.94 3.07 -9.33
C SER A 159 -11.11 1.57 -9.11
N LEU A 160 -12.34 1.06 -9.14
CA LEU A 160 -12.62 -0.36 -8.98
C LEU A 160 -12.15 -1.17 -10.19
N ASP A 161 -12.33 -0.63 -11.39
CA ASP A 161 -11.93 -1.30 -12.62
C ASP A 161 -10.42 -1.27 -12.85
N GLU A 162 -9.77 -0.16 -12.49
CA GLU A 162 -8.31 -0.05 -12.46
C GLU A 162 -7.71 -1.08 -11.48
N GLU A 163 -8.19 -1.11 -10.23
CA GLU A 163 -7.72 -2.06 -9.21
C GLU A 163 -7.90 -3.51 -9.65
N ARG A 164 -9.06 -3.84 -10.23
CA ARG A 164 -9.37 -5.18 -10.73
C ARG A 164 -8.46 -5.55 -11.91
N GLY A 165 -8.17 -4.60 -12.79
CA GLY A 165 -7.25 -4.76 -13.91
C GLY A 165 -5.84 -5.07 -13.43
N LEU A 166 -5.32 -4.25 -12.52
CA LEU A 166 -3.99 -4.42 -11.93
C LEU A 166 -3.89 -5.75 -11.15
N TYR A 167 -4.89 -6.09 -10.34
CA TYR A 167 -4.88 -7.34 -9.57
C TYR A 167 -4.85 -8.56 -10.51
N LYS A 168 -5.65 -8.54 -11.59
CA LYS A 168 -5.63 -9.60 -12.61
C LYS A 168 -4.28 -9.73 -13.30
N GLN A 169 -3.55 -8.62 -13.50
CA GLN A 169 -2.20 -8.69 -14.07
C GLN A 169 -1.23 -9.39 -13.13
N VAL A 170 -1.35 -9.17 -11.81
CA VAL A 170 -0.57 -9.90 -10.81
C VAL A 170 -0.92 -11.40 -10.84
N GLU A 171 -2.21 -11.74 -10.89
CA GLU A 171 -2.65 -13.15 -11.00
C GLU A 171 -2.11 -13.81 -12.27
N ALA A 172 -2.15 -13.11 -13.41
CA ALA A 172 -1.70 -13.64 -14.70
C ALA A 172 -0.17 -13.82 -14.79
N THR A 173 0.60 -13.10 -13.98
CA THR A 173 2.07 -13.15 -13.96
C THR A 173 2.63 -13.91 -12.76
N THR A 174 1.74 -14.48 -11.94
CA THR A 174 2.09 -15.20 -10.72
C THR A 174 3.08 -16.33 -10.98
N LEU A 175 4.12 -16.39 -10.16
CA LEU A 175 5.14 -17.43 -10.20
C LEU A 175 4.63 -18.72 -9.53
N VAL A 176 5.12 -19.88 -9.99
CA VAL A 176 4.77 -21.18 -9.38
C VAL A 176 5.05 -21.15 -7.87
N GLY A 177 4.03 -21.39 -7.05
CA GLY A 177 4.13 -21.38 -5.58
C GLY A 177 4.05 -20.01 -4.91
N ILE A 178 3.77 -18.92 -5.65
CA ILE A 178 3.61 -17.55 -5.12
C ILE A 178 2.25 -17.00 -5.55
N ASP A 179 1.16 -17.58 -5.05
CA ASP A 179 -0.18 -17.04 -5.30
C ASP A 179 -0.51 -15.90 -4.31
N PRO A 180 -0.76 -14.66 -4.76
CA PRO A 180 -1.18 -13.55 -3.90
C PRO A 180 -2.33 -13.91 -2.96
N ALA A 181 -3.29 -14.70 -3.41
CA ALA A 181 -4.46 -15.08 -2.61
C ALA A 181 -4.10 -15.87 -1.34
N ASN A 182 -2.98 -16.62 -1.37
CA ASN A 182 -2.50 -17.42 -0.25
C ASN A 182 -1.90 -16.58 0.89
N TYR A 183 -1.56 -15.31 0.63
CA TYR A 183 -0.95 -14.43 1.62
C TYR A 183 -2.00 -13.66 2.40
N THR A 184 -2.61 -14.29 3.40
CA THR A 184 -3.59 -13.59 4.24
C THR A 184 -2.91 -12.57 5.16
N ALA A 185 -3.60 -11.45 5.38
CA ALA A 185 -3.36 -10.60 6.53
C ALA A 185 -3.85 -11.35 7.76
N GLU A 186 -2.96 -11.96 8.55
CA GLU A 186 -3.33 -12.36 9.89
C GLU A 186 -3.81 -11.10 10.62
N HIS A 187 -5.09 -11.07 11.00
CA HIS A 187 -5.58 -10.11 11.97
C HIS A 187 -4.92 -10.48 13.30
N VAL A 188 -3.88 -9.75 13.69
CA VAL A 188 -3.62 -9.60 15.12
C VAL A 188 -4.68 -8.62 15.60
N ALA A 189 -5.82 -9.16 16.03
CA ALA A 189 -6.76 -8.43 16.85
C ALA A 189 -6.02 -8.06 18.15
N GLY A 190 -5.77 -6.77 18.35
CA GLY A 190 -5.12 -6.23 19.53
C GLY A 190 -5.25 -4.72 19.56
#